data_AF-A0A7K2YA77-F1
#
_entry.id   AF-A0A7K2YA77-F1
#
_cell.length_a   1.000
_cell.length_b   1.000
_cell.length_c   1.000
_cell.angle_alpha   90.00
_cell.angle_beta   90.00
_cell.angle_gamma   90.00
#
_symmetry.space_group_name_H-M   'P 1'
#
loop_
_entity.id
_entity.type
_entity.pdbx_description
1 polymer ?
#
loop_
_entity_poly.entity_id
_entity_poly.type
_entity_poly.pdbx_seq_one_letter_code
_entity_poly.pdbx_strand_id
1 'polypeptide(L)'
;MSTSALRLLGTPADELRVAAVGTSEVIQVARGSSAPGTDAARAVQPKIDMHHHFCAPQWRDWAAHHELINPDRLPPWSRLDTEAAIRFMDDVGITTAVLKPMLPARYRSSAQLREAVNITLQSMIEVAQSHPGRFSYYVPLFLDDAEASSWAVRRGLGQLGAVGVNVTANYGGVYLGDPAYDRLFHELNDFSAVVDTHPHNLPDGPCGPPTGSGPPSGPPRASGPPSGPMSGPPGASGPPSGPGASGPPGGSTVPGIPNFMCDFLLDTTRAAVNMISRRTLDRFPDISVVLPHAGGFLPYIATRLQALGRFCEPRVEPAAVRDHLSRFYYDTAGPMAPAATLLEHVPADHILFGTDWPAAPADTVTDLALPALEADPAFTPEQLRGIYHGNALRLIPQLATA
;
A
#
# COMPACT_ATOMS: atom_id res chain seq x y z
N MET A 1 13.20 -54.38 13.70
CA MET A 1 13.85 -55.54 13.04
C MET A 1 12.98 -55.93 11.85
N SER A 2 13.48 -56.23 10.65
CA SER A 2 14.82 -56.02 10.08
C SER A 2 14.68 -55.83 8.56
N THR A 3 15.73 -55.36 7.87
CA THR A 3 15.71 -55.05 6.43
C THR A 3 15.98 -56.24 5.51
N SER A 4 15.52 -56.11 4.26
CA SER A 4 15.93 -56.84 3.05
C SER A 4 15.87 -55.82 1.89
N ALA A 5 16.93 -55.55 1.12
CA ALA A 5 17.58 -56.38 0.08
C ALA A 5 16.71 -56.52 -1.19
N LEU A 6 17.17 -56.40 -2.45
CA LEU A 6 18.50 -56.23 -3.11
C LEU A 6 18.23 -55.63 -4.53
N ARG A 7 19.10 -55.09 -5.42
CA ARG A 7 20.56 -54.75 -5.52
C ARG A 7 20.76 -53.80 -6.74
N LEU A 8 21.90 -53.07 -6.83
CA LEU A 8 22.66 -52.60 -8.04
C LEU A 8 23.38 -51.26 -7.70
N LEU A 9 24.65 -51.20 -7.28
CA LEU A 9 25.94 -51.45 -7.98
C LEU A 9 26.36 -50.33 -8.97
N GLY A 10 27.40 -49.55 -8.62
CA GLY A 10 28.09 -48.64 -9.54
C GLY A 10 28.71 -47.38 -8.91
N THR A 11 29.83 -47.50 -8.18
CA THR A 11 30.70 -46.37 -7.78
C THR A 11 32.17 -46.72 -8.09
N PRO A 12 33.04 -45.72 -8.30
CA PRO A 12 33.72 -45.02 -7.19
C PRO A 12 33.37 -43.52 -7.15
N ALA A 13 33.27 -42.83 -6.01
CA ALA A 13 34.05 -42.87 -4.76
C ALA A 13 35.42 -42.17 -4.88
N ASP A 14 35.37 -40.84 -4.83
CA ASP A 14 36.52 -39.96 -4.60
C ASP A 14 36.13 -38.87 -3.56
N GLU A 15 37.10 -38.20 -2.94
CA GLU A 15 36.91 -37.49 -1.66
C GLU A 15 35.96 -36.27 -1.71
N LEU A 16 34.83 -36.31 -0.99
CA LEU A 16 33.99 -35.14 -0.74
C LEU A 16 34.60 -34.22 0.36
N ARG A 17 35.64 -33.47 0.00
CA ARG A 17 36.22 -32.44 0.88
C ARG A 17 35.30 -31.22 0.98
N VAL A 18 34.72 -31.00 2.16
CA VAL A 18 33.96 -29.78 2.46
C VAL A 18 34.93 -28.60 2.61
N ALA A 19 35.17 -27.89 1.51
CA ALA A 19 35.85 -26.60 1.52
C ALA A 19 34.82 -25.49 1.80
N ALA A 20 35.06 -24.67 2.81
CA ALA A 20 34.27 -23.46 3.03
C ALA A 20 34.66 -22.41 1.98
N VAL A 21 33.76 -22.13 1.03
CA VAL A 21 33.91 -21.05 0.04
C VAL A 21 33.26 -19.78 0.59
N GLY A 22 33.96 -18.66 0.53
CA GLY A 22 33.54 -17.39 1.13
C GLY A 22 32.38 -16.72 0.39
N THR A 23 31.61 -15.91 1.12
CA THR A 23 30.46 -15.14 0.62
C THR A 23 30.91 -13.90 -0.18
N SER A 24 31.25 -14.06 -1.47
CA SER A 24 31.53 -12.93 -2.39
C SER A 24 31.37 -13.28 -3.89
N GLU A 25 30.28 -13.97 -4.31
CA GLU A 25 30.03 -14.15 -5.76
C GLU A 25 28.53 -14.36 -6.12
N VAL A 26 27.72 -13.30 -5.97
CA VAL A 26 26.37 -13.20 -6.57
C VAL A 26 26.17 -11.76 -7.08
N ILE A 27 25.40 -11.59 -8.17
CA ILE A 27 25.11 -10.32 -8.86
C ILE A 27 26.34 -9.63 -9.47
N GLN A 28 26.88 -10.21 -10.54
CA GLN A 28 27.69 -9.44 -11.49
C GLN A 28 26.74 -8.71 -12.45
N VAL A 29 26.44 -7.43 -12.18
CA VAL A 29 25.66 -6.60 -13.11
C VAL A 29 26.46 -6.42 -14.40
N ALA A 30 25.92 -6.87 -15.52
CA ALA A 30 26.54 -6.75 -16.83
C ALA A 30 26.55 -5.28 -17.29
N ARG A 31 27.61 -4.54 -16.95
CA ARG A 31 27.87 -3.20 -17.48
C ARG A 31 28.18 -3.28 -18.98
N GLY A 32 27.15 -3.23 -19.80
CA GLY A 32 27.26 -3.16 -21.25
C GLY A 32 28.04 -1.91 -21.67
N SER A 33 29.16 -2.10 -22.37
CA SER A 33 29.94 -1.00 -22.93
C SER A 33 29.20 -0.41 -24.12
N SER A 34 28.65 0.80 -23.96
CA SER A 34 28.00 1.53 -25.05
C SER A 34 29.04 2.16 -25.98
N ALA A 35 29.06 1.71 -27.24
CA ALA A 35 29.82 2.40 -28.28
C ALA A 35 29.17 3.78 -28.58
N PRO A 36 29.96 4.84 -28.82
CA PRO A 36 29.41 6.17 -29.09
C PRO A 36 28.79 6.23 -30.50
N GLY A 37 27.47 6.05 -30.57
CA GLY A 37 26.70 6.04 -31.82
C GLY A 37 25.52 6.99 -31.80
N THR A 38 25.68 8.14 -32.46
CA THR A 38 24.63 9.12 -32.84
C THR A 38 23.62 9.50 -31.76
N ASP A 39 23.82 10.69 -31.17
CA ASP A 39 22.81 11.38 -30.35
C ASP A 39 21.63 11.86 -31.22
N ALA A 40 20.69 10.95 -31.45
CA ALA A 40 19.33 11.27 -31.84
C ALA A 40 18.48 11.21 -30.57
N ALA A 41 18.10 12.37 -30.04
CA ALA A 41 17.41 12.51 -28.75
C ALA A 41 16.24 11.51 -28.63
N ARG A 42 16.43 10.46 -27.81
CA ARG A 42 15.42 9.42 -27.55
C ARG A 42 14.27 10.08 -26.78
N ALA A 43 13.24 10.50 -27.50
CA ALA A 43 12.07 11.18 -26.94
C ALA A 43 11.54 10.42 -25.73
N VAL A 44 11.73 11.02 -24.54
CA VAL A 44 11.38 10.44 -23.25
C VAL A 44 9.89 10.09 -23.30
N GLN A 45 9.57 8.80 -23.10
CA GLN A 45 8.19 8.36 -23.14
C GLN A 45 7.46 8.93 -21.92
N PRO A 46 6.50 9.84 -22.11
CA PRO A 46 5.87 10.57 -21.02
C PRO A 46 5.16 9.60 -20.09
N LYS A 47 5.25 9.85 -18.78
CA LYS A 47 4.61 9.00 -17.77
C LYS A 47 3.54 9.74 -16.98
N ILE A 48 2.44 9.05 -16.70
CA ILE A 48 1.43 9.45 -15.74
C ILE A 48 1.64 8.57 -14.50
N ASP A 49 2.05 9.17 -13.39
CA ASP A 49 2.27 8.48 -12.12
C ASP A 49 0.96 8.43 -11.32
N MET A 50 0.33 7.25 -11.29
CA MET A 50 -0.94 7.02 -10.61
C MET A 50 -0.80 6.81 -9.09
N HIS A 51 0.44 6.73 -8.57
CA HIS A 51 0.74 6.42 -7.18
C HIS A 51 1.81 7.36 -6.62
N HIS A 52 1.44 8.64 -6.46
CA HIS A 52 2.34 9.71 -6.01
C HIS A 52 1.88 10.27 -4.65
N HIS A 53 2.54 9.88 -3.55
CA HIS A 53 2.12 10.22 -2.19
C HIS A 53 2.31 11.71 -1.84
N PHE A 54 1.26 12.34 -1.30
CA PHE A 54 1.28 13.75 -0.92
C PHE A 54 0.86 13.97 0.55
N CYS A 55 1.71 14.65 1.32
CA CYS A 55 1.43 15.03 2.71
C CYS A 55 1.35 16.56 2.82
N ALA A 56 0.13 17.10 2.65
CA ALA A 56 -0.11 18.54 2.62
C ALA A 56 0.54 19.28 3.80
N PRO A 57 1.47 20.23 3.57
CA PRO A 57 2.12 20.98 4.65
C PRO A 57 1.11 21.71 5.57
N GLN A 58 0.09 22.32 4.96
CA GLN A 58 -1.01 22.98 5.67
C GLN A 58 -1.76 22.01 6.60
N TRP A 59 -1.94 20.74 6.19
CA TRP A 59 -2.56 19.70 7.01
C TRP A 59 -1.64 19.28 8.16
N ARG A 60 -0.34 19.08 7.91
CA ARG A 60 0.63 18.69 8.94
C ARG A 60 0.68 19.70 10.07
N ASP A 61 0.76 21.00 9.74
CA ASP A 61 0.89 22.06 10.74
C ASP A 61 -0.40 22.22 11.55
N TRP A 62 -1.57 22.14 10.88
CA TRP A 62 -2.88 22.10 11.53
C TRP A 62 -3.08 20.86 12.43
N ALA A 63 -2.63 19.68 11.99
CA ALA A 63 -2.77 18.43 12.74
C ALA A 63 -1.81 18.37 13.95
N ALA A 64 -0.64 19.00 13.85
CA ALA A 64 0.27 19.21 14.97
C ALA A 64 -0.33 20.18 16.00
N HIS A 65 -0.86 21.32 15.56
CA HIS A 65 -1.55 22.30 16.42
C HIS A 65 -2.73 21.68 17.19
N HIS A 66 -3.46 20.74 16.58
CA HIS A 66 -4.58 20.03 17.21
C HIS A 66 -4.18 18.78 18.02
N GLU A 67 -2.89 18.52 18.22
CA GLU A 67 -2.37 17.34 18.95
C GLU A 67 -2.86 16.00 18.36
N LEU A 68 -3.02 15.93 17.03
CA LEU A 68 -3.44 14.72 16.32
C LEU A 68 -2.25 13.87 15.87
N ILE A 69 -1.10 14.52 15.63
CA ILE A 69 0.17 13.91 15.24
C ILE A 69 1.32 14.49 16.07
N ASN A 70 2.45 13.78 16.06
CA ASN A 70 3.75 14.37 16.37
C ASN A 70 4.55 14.45 15.05
N PRO A 71 4.90 15.64 14.53
CA PRO A 71 5.64 15.79 13.28
C PRO A 71 6.99 15.06 13.23
N ASP A 72 7.66 14.88 14.37
CA ASP A 72 8.94 14.14 14.48
C ASP A 72 8.76 12.62 14.59
N ARG A 73 7.51 12.13 14.61
CA ARG A 73 7.17 10.70 14.42
C ARG A 73 6.68 10.37 13.02
N LEU A 74 6.46 11.37 12.15
CA LEU A 74 6.16 11.11 10.75
C LEU A 74 7.43 10.70 9.98
N PRO A 75 7.33 9.86 8.94
CA PRO A 75 8.46 9.52 8.08
C PRO A 75 9.10 10.78 7.46
N PRO A 76 10.43 10.85 7.30
CA PRO A 76 11.10 12.03 6.77
C PRO A 76 10.59 12.49 5.39
N TRP A 77 10.19 11.55 4.53
CA TRP A 77 9.64 11.82 3.21
C TRP A 77 8.31 12.60 3.23
N SER A 78 7.56 12.54 4.34
CA SER A 78 6.34 13.35 4.53
C SER A 78 6.59 14.86 4.64
N ARG A 79 7.87 15.27 4.64
CA ARG A 79 8.34 16.65 4.71
C ARG A 79 8.78 17.24 3.37
N LEU A 80 8.80 16.43 2.31
CA LEU A 80 9.16 16.90 0.97
C LEU A 80 8.11 17.86 0.39
N ASP A 81 8.56 18.73 -0.50
CA ASP A 81 7.78 19.80 -1.10
C ASP A 81 7.52 19.55 -2.60
N THR A 82 6.68 20.41 -3.18
CA THR A 82 6.32 20.36 -4.62
C THR A 82 7.54 20.47 -5.52
N GLU A 83 8.57 21.21 -5.10
CA GLU A 83 9.82 21.37 -5.87
C GLU A 83 10.65 20.08 -5.89
N ALA A 84 10.66 19.32 -4.80
CA ALA A 84 11.23 17.97 -4.77
C ALA A 84 10.44 16.99 -5.66
N ALA A 85 9.10 17.11 -5.68
CA ALA A 85 8.26 16.31 -6.57
C ALA A 85 8.55 16.63 -8.06
N ILE A 86 8.57 17.92 -8.44
CA ILE A 86 8.83 18.35 -9.82
C ILE A 86 10.20 17.87 -10.32
N ARG A 87 11.27 18.01 -9.51
CA ARG A 87 12.60 17.51 -9.89
C ARG A 87 12.59 16.00 -10.14
N PHE A 88 12.04 15.22 -9.22
CA PHE A 88 11.91 13.77 -9.38
C PHE A 88 11.07 13.39 -10.60
N MET A 89 9.98 14.11 -10.85
CA MET A 89 9.14 13.91 -12.03
C MET A 89 9.90 14.20 -13.33
N ASP A 90 10.68 15.28 -13.38
CA ASP A 90 11.51 15.63 -14.54
C ASP A 90 12.62 14.60 -14.79
N ASP A 91 13.30 14.13 -13.73
CA ASP A 91 14.33 13.09 -13.77
C ASP A 91 13.78 11.73 -14.28
N VAL A 92 12.54 11.38 -13.92
CA VAL A 92 11.88 10.11 -14.29
C VAL A 92 11.08 10.21 -15.61
N GLY A 93 10.83 11.41 -16.12
CA GLY A 93 9.99 11.66 -17.31
C GLY A 93 8.48 11.60 -17.04
N ILE A 94 8.06 11.87 -15.81
CA ILE A 94 6.66 11.96 -15.39
C ILE A 94 6.12 13.33 -15.80
N THR A 95 5.20 13.34 -16.77
CA THR A 95 4.50 14.56 -17.18
C THR A 95 3.48 14.96 -16.13
N THR A 96 2.72 14.00 -15.60
CA THR A 96 1.61 14.23 -14.67
C THR A 96 1.65 13.24 -13.52
N ALA A 97 1.53 13.72 -12.28
CA ALA A 97 1.42 12.88 -11.09
C ALA A 97 0.03 13.03 -10.46
N VAL A 98 -0.60 11.92 -10.06
CA VAL A 98 -1.89 11.93 -9.36
C VAL A 98 -1.62 11.83 -7.86
N LEU A 99 -1.81 12.96 -7.18
CA LEU A 99 -1.52 13.11 -5.75
C LEU A 99 -2.45 12.22 -4.92
N LYS A 100 -1.83 11.30 -4.17
CA LYS A 100 -2.42 10.31 -3.27
C LYS A 100 -2.33 10.83 -1.83
N PRO A 101 -3.40 11.47 -1.32
CA PRO A 101 -3.36 12.25 -0.08
C PRO A 101 -3.13 11.38 1.16
N MET A 102 -2.09 11.67 1.92
CA MET A 102 -1.74 10.95 3.15
C MET A 102 -2.05 11.80 4.40
N LEU A 103 -3.03 11.36 5.20
CA LEU A 103 -3.45 12.02 6.44
C LEU A 103 -3.36 11.06 7.65
N PRO A 104 -2.14 10.68 8.12
CA PRO A 104 -1.95 9.64 9.13
C PRO A 104 -2.30 10.10 10.56
N ALA A 105 -3.59 10.33 10.82
CA ALA A 105 -4.13 10.76 12.11
C ALA A 105 -5.44 10.02 12.45
N ARG A 106 -5.87 10.10 13.72
CA ARG A 106 -7.22 9.71 14.17
C ARG A 106 -7.98 10.96 14.58
N TYR A 107 -9.19 11.13 14.03
CA TYR A 107 -10.01 12.33 14.26
C TYR A 107 -10.98 12.15 15.42
N ARG A 108 -11.27 13.23 16.13
CA ARG A 108 -12.13 13.24 17.33
C ARG A 108 -13.62 13.46 16.98
N SER A 109 -13.91 13.91 15.75
CA SER A 109 -15.28 14.06 15.23
C SER A 109 -15.29 14.21 13.70
N SER A 110 -16.45 13.99 13.08
CA SER A 110 -16.70 14.23 11.65
C SER A 110 -16.43 15.66 11.22
N ALA A 111 -16.63 16.64 12.10
CA ALA A 111 -16.33 18.04 11.82
C ALA A 111 -14.82 18.26 11.67
N GLN A 112 -14.03 17.72 12.61
CA GLN A 112 -12.57 17.80 12.58
C GLN A 112 -11.98 17.05 11.37
N LEU A 113 -12.57 15.90 11.01
CA LEU A 113 -12.18 15.16 9.81
C LEU A 113 -12.51 15.93 8.52
N ARG A 114 -13.71 16.50 8.38
CA ARG A 114 -14.08 17.31 7.21
C ARG A 114 -13.19 18.55 7.06
N GLU A 115 -12.77 19.17 8.17
CA GLU A 115 -11.79 20.26 8.18
C GLU A 115 -10.42 19.79 7.65
N ALA A 116 -9.89 18.69 8.17
CA ALA A 116 -8.65 18.07 7.71
C ALA A 116 -8.66 17.76 6.20
N VAL A 117 -9.76 17.15 5.72
CA VAL A 117 -9.97 16.83 4.30
C VAL A 117 -10.04 18.11 3.45
N ASN A 118 -10.72 19.17 3.91
CA ASN A 118 -10.79 20.43 3.18
C ASN A 118 -9.41 21.09 3.06
N ILE A 119 -8.59 21.07 4.12
CA ILE A 119 -7.23 21.61 4.11
C ILE A 119 -6.34 20.83 3.13
N THR A 120 -6.42 19.49 3.12
CA THR A 120 -5.63 18.66 2.19
C THR A 120 -6.06 18.84 0.73
N LEU A 121 -7.37 18.88 0.45
CA LEU A 121 -7.89 19.16 -0.90
C LEU A 121 -7.46 20.55 -1.39
N GLN A 122 -7.58 21.57 -0.55
CA GLN A 122 -7.16 22.95 -0.88
C GLN A 122 -5.65 23.01 -1.21
N SER A 123 -4.81 22.32 -0.43
CA SER A 123 -3.37 22.21 -0.67
C SER A 123 -3.05 21.53 -2.02
N MET A 124 -3.74 20.44 -2.37
CA MET A 124 -3.55 19.77 -3.68
C MET A 124 -4.05 20.62 -4.86
N ILE A 125 -5.15 21.36 -4.67
CA ILE A 125 -5.65 22.33 -5.66
C ILE A 125 -4.64 23.46 -5.90
N GLU A 126 -4.06 24.01 -4.84
CA GLU A 126 -3.01 25.04 -4.92
C GLU A 126 -1.77 24.53 -5.68
N VAL A 127 -1.35 23.29 -5.42
CA VAL A 127 -0.24 22.62 -6.12
C VAL A 127 -0.54 22.42 -7.61
N ALA A 128 -1.72 21.92 -7.97
CA ALA A 128 -2.14 21.71 -9.36
C ALA A 128 -2.33 23.03 -10.12
N GLN A 129 -2.96 24.04 -9.52
CA GLN A 129 -3.15 25.35 -10.14
C GLN A 129 -1.84 26.11 -10.36
N SER A 130 -0.85 25.88 -9.50
CA SER A 130 0.49 26.47 -9.64
C SER A 130 1.33 25.78 -10.73
N HIS A 131 1.01 24.53 -11.09
CA HIS A 131 1.72 23.73 -12.08
C HIS A 131 0.76 22.97 -13.02
N PRO A 132 0.05 23.68 -13.92
CA PRO A 132 -0.88 23.06 -14.87
C PRO A 132 -0.24 21.91 -15.66
N GLY A 133 -0.99 20.84 -15.89
CA GLY A 133 -0.52 19.59 -16.50
C GLY A 133 0.37 18.70 -15.61
N ARG A 134 1.01 19.25 -14.56
CA ARG A 134 1.93 18.48 -13.71
C ARG A 134 1.22 17.67 -12.62
N PHE A 135 0.13 18.16 -12.06
CA PHE A 135 -0.54 17.47 -10.96
C PHE A 135 -2.06 17.34 -11.15
N SER A 136 -2.56 16.14 -10.87
CA SER A 136 -3.95 15.87 -10.55
C SER A 136 -4.04 15.26 -9.15
N TYR A 137 -5.22 14.94 -8.63
CA TYR A 137 -5.36 14.49 -7.23
C TYR A 137 -6.60 13.65 -6.97
N TYR A 138 -6.49 12.77 -5.97
CA TYR A 138 -7.61 11.97 -5.45
C TYR A 138 -8.28 12.63 -4.23
N VAL A 139 -9.54 12.29 -3.97
CA VAL A 139 -10.24 12.62 -2.72
C VAL A 139 -9.85 11.64 -1.61
N PRO A 140 -9.39 12.08 -0.42
CA PRO A 140 -9.14 11.17 0.70
C PRO A 140 -10.46 10.71 1.34
N LEU A 141 -10.66 9.40 1.48
CA LEU A 141 -11.82 8.79 2.12
C LEU A 141 -11.45 8.01 3.39
N PHE A 142 -12.41 7.97 4.33
CA PHE A 142 -12.26 7.41 5.67
C PHE A 142 -13.42 6.44 5.95
N LEU A 143 -13.08 5.16 6.03
CA LEU A 143 -14.04 4.07 6.20
C LEU A 143 -14.74 4.07 7.57
N ASP A 144 -14.20 4.76 8.58
CA ASP A 144 -14.82 4.93 9.89
C ASP A 144 -15.79 6.13 9.99
N ASP A 145 -15.88 6.96 8.96
CA ASP A 145 -16.85 8.06 8.89
C ASP A 145 -17.47 8.17 7.49
N ALA A 146 -18.56 7.43 7.29
CA ALA A 146 -19.33 7.45 6.05
C ALA A 146 -19.97 8.82 5.75
N GLU A 147 -20.25 9.66 6.76
CA GLU A 147 -20.82 11.00 6.56
C GLU A 147 -19.75 12.01 6.13
N ALA A 148 -18.53 11.90 6.67
CA ALA A 148 -17.39 12.67 6.19
C ALA A 148 -16.97 12.23 4.78
N SER A 149 -16.90 10.93 4.52
CA SER A 149 -16.57 10.38 3.19
C SER A 149 -17.61 10.75 2.13
N SER A 150 -18.91 10.60 2.40
CA SER A 150 -19.99 11.01 1.48
C SER A 150 -19.92 12.51 1.14
N TRP A 151 -19.67 13.35 2.14
CA TRP A 151 -19.42 14.78 1.94
C TRP A 151 -18.17 15.06 1.08
N ALA A 152 -17.08 14.30 1.32
CA ALA A 152 -15.83 14.44 0.59
C ALA A 152 -15.98 14.04 -0.90
N VAL A 153 -16.67 12.92 -1.21
CA VAL A 153 -16.95 12.47 -2.58
C VAL A 153 -17.70 13.55 -3.37
N ARG A 154 -18.84 14.01 -2.84
CA ARG A 154 -19.69 15.04 -3.51
C ARG A 154 -18.97 16.34 -3.79
N ARG A 155 -18.04 16.73 -2.91
CA ARG A 155 -17.25 17.96 -3.02
C ARG A 155 -16.06 17.76 -3.96
N GLY A 156 -15.26 16.72 -3.75
CA GLY A 156 -14.04 16.46 -4.52
C GLY A 156 -14.32 16.11 -5.98
N LEU A 157 -15.08 15.04 -6.23
CA LEU A 157 -15.43 14.61 -7.59
C LEU A 157 -16.42 15.58 -8.24
N GLY A 158 -17.47 15.96 -7.50
CA GLY A 158 -18.61 16.71 -8.06
C GLY A 158 -18.44 18.24 -8.16
N GLN A 159 -17.41 18.85 -7.56
CA GLN A 159 -17.26 20.31 -7.52
C GLN A 159 -15.83 20.82 -7.70
N LEU A 160 -14.81 20.08 -7.25
CA LEU A 160 -13.42 20.54 -7.24
C LEU A 160 -12.59 20.02 -8.42
N GLY A 161 -12.99 18.88 -9.02
CA GLY A 161 -12.28 18.28 -10.16
C GLY A 161 -11.23 17.24 -9.76
N ALA A 162 -11.37 16.61 -8.59
CA ALA A 162 -10.60 15.42 -8.25
C ALA A 162 -10.94 14.28 -9.22
N VAL A 163 -9.93 13.52 -9.65
CA VAL A 163 -10.08 12.49 -10.71
C VAL A 163 -10.50 11.11 -10.23
N GLY A 164 -10.58 10.93 -8.92
CA GLY A 164 -10.92 9.67 -8.27
C GLY A 164 -10.81 9.82 -6.75
N VAL A 165 -10.84 8.70 -6.04
CA VAL A 165 -10.77 8.67 -4.57
C VAL A 165 -9.64 7.75 -4.11
N ASN A 166 -8.95 8.15 -3.03
CA ASN A 166 -8.02 7.30 -2.32
C ASN A 166 -8.65 6.81 -1.01
N VAL A 167 -8.51 5.53 -0.71
CA VAL A 167 -9.08 4.90 0.49
C VAL A 167 -8.12 3.84 1.06
N THR A 168 -8.19 3.57 2.37
CA THR A 168 -7.42 2.47 2.96
C THR A 168 -8.04 1.11 2.60
N ALA A 169 -7.19 0.09 2.41
CA ALA A 169 -7.60 -1.26 2.05
C ALA A 169 -8.53 -1.92 3.09
N ASN A 170 -8.41 -1.53 4.36
CA ASN A 170 -9.28 -1.91 5.46
C ASN A 170 -9.48 -0.74 6.44
N TYR A 171 -10.43 -0.88 7.37
CA TYR A 171 -10.38 -0.23 8.67
C TYR A 171 -10.69 -1.23 9.78
N GLY A 172 -9.75 -1.43 10.70
CA GLY A 172 -9.92 -2.32 11.86
C GLY A 172 -10.20 -3.78 11.47
N GLY A 173 -9.73 -4.23 10.30
CA GLY A 173 -10.01 -5.55 9.74
C GLY A 173 -11.32 -5.66 8.95
N VAL A 174 -12.13 -4.61 8.86
CA VAL A 174 -13.26 -4.55 7.92
C VAL A 174 -12.73 -4.06 6.57
N TYR A 175 -12.90 -4.89 5.53
CA TYR A 175 -12.33 -4.69 4.20
C TYR A 175 -13.33 -4.09 3.21
N LEU A 176 -12.83 -3.43 2.16
CA LEU A 176 -13.61 -2.65 1.19
C LEU A 176 -14.85 -3.32 0.59
N GLY A 177 -14.87 -4.65 0.44
CA GLY A 177 -16.02 -5.36 -0.12
C GLY A 177 -17.16 -5.62 0.87
N ASP A 178 -16.97 -5.36 2.17
CA ASP A 178 -17.96 -5.68 3.19
C ASP A 178 -19.23 -4.83 3.10
N PRO A 179 -20.44 -5.39 3.32
CA PRO A 179 -21.69 -4.64 3.24
C PRO A 179 -21.79 -3.39 4.11
N ALA A 180 -20.96 -3.25 5.16
CA ALA A 180 -20.83 -2.01 5.93
C ALA A 180 -20.53 -0.77 5.06
N TYR A 181 -19.87 -0.95 3.91
CA TYR A 181 -19.47 0.13 3.00
C TYR A 181 -20.37 0.33 1.79
N ASP A 182 -21.44 -0.47 1.63
CA ASP A 182 -22.28 -0.44 0.42
C ASP A 182 -22.92 0.93 0.14
N ARG A 183 -23.24 1.72 1.18
CA ARG A 183 -23.73 3.10 1.01
C ARG A 183 -22.69 4.02 0.36
N LEU A 184 -21.41 3.87 0.72
CA LEU A 184 -20.33 4.65 0.12
C LEU A 184 -20.03 4.15 -1.30
N PHE A 185 -20.04 2.83 -1.50
CA PHE A 185 -19.78 2.23 -2.81
C PHE A 185 -20.90 2.49 -3.83
N HIS A 186 -22.18 2.59 -3.42
CA HIS A 186 -23.24 3.09 -4.29
C HIS A 186 -22.95 4.52 -4.78
N GLU A 187 -22.56 5.42 -3.88
CA GLU A 187 -22.25 6.80 -4.24
C GLU A 187 -21.00 6.90 -5.14
N LEU A 188 -19.99 6.07 -4.91
CA LEU A 188 -18.84 5.96 -5.81
C LEU A 188 -19.24 5.41 -7.20
N ASN A 189 -20.22 4.50 -7.26
CA ASN A 189 -20.76 3.97 -8.52
C ASN A 189 -21.55 5.05 -9.29
N ASP A 190 -22.35 5.87 -8.60
CA ASP A 190 -23.09 6.99 -9.19
C ASP A 190 -22.15 8.05 -9.83
N PHE A 191 -20.91 8.14 -9.37
CA PHE A 191 -19.84 8.97 -9.97
C PHE A 191 -18.94 8.22 -10.97
N SER A 192 -19.20 6.92 -11.23
CA SER A 192 -18.31 6.00 -11.97
C SER A 192 -16.84 6.09 -11.52
N ALA A 193 -16.63 6.18 -10.20
CA ALA A 193 -15.38 6.66 -9.63
C ALA A 193 -14.23 5.66 -9.80
N VAL A 194 -13.03 6.19 -10.02
CA VAL A 194 -11.78 5.46 -9.80
C VAL A 194 -11.49 5.41 -8.31
N VAL A 195 -11.35 4.21 -7.77
CA VAL A 195 -11.10 3.92 -6.35
C VAL A 195 -9.69 3.35 -6.22
N ASP A 196 -8.75 4.23 -5.91
CA ASP A 196 -7.36 3.88 -5.58
C ASP A 196 -7.29 3.40 -4.12
N THR A 197 -6.92 2.13 -3.90
CA THR A 197 -6.75 1.61 -2.54
C THR A 197 -5.30 1.76 -2.05
N HIS A 198 -5.10 1.78 -0.74
CA HIS A 198 -3.77 1.68 -0.16
C HIS A 198 -3.73 0.87 1.16
N PRO A 199 -2.77 -0.06 1.34
CA PRO A 199 -2.53 -0.69 2.64
C PRO A 199 -2.03 0.36 3.65
N HIS A 200 -2.48 0.28 4.91
CA HIS A 200 -2.06 1.25 5.93
C HIS A 200 -2.09 0.69 7.35
N ASN A 201 -3.11 1.03 8.15
CA ASN A 201 -3.32 0.43 9.46
C ASN A 201 -3.71 -1.03 9.27
N LEU A 202 -2.77 -1.95 9.46
CA LEU A 202 -3.03 -3.38 9.41
C LEU A 202 -4.13 -3.76 10.42
N PRO A 203 -4.96 -4.78 10.14
CA PRO A 203 -5.95 -5.28 11.09
C PRO A 203 -5.30 -5.73 12.40
N ASP A 204 -4.16 -6.40 12.24
CA ASP A 204 -3.46 -7.15 13.27
C ASP A 204 -2.29 -6.30 13.82
N GLY A 205 -2.60 -5.17 14.46
CA GLY A 205 -1.63 -4.46 15.30
C GLY A 205 -1.03 -5.44 16.33
N PRO A 206 0.31 -5.47 16.53
CA PRO A 206 1.00 -6.67 16.97
C PRO A 206 0.50 -7.18 18.31
N CYS A 207 0.20 -8.48 18.38
CA CYS A 207 -0.14 -9.15 19.62
C CYS A 207 1.01 -8.99 20.62
N GLY A 208 0.76 -8.25 21.70
CA GLY A 208 1.63 -8.29 22.88
C GLY A 208 1.76 -9.73 23.40
N PRO A 209 2.88 -10.08 24.05
CA PRO A 209 3.05 -11.40 24.64
C PRO A 209 1.91 -11.69 25.64
N PRO A 210 1.44 -12.94 25.75
CA PRO A 210 0.29 -13.27 26.59
C PRO A 210 0.56 -12.87 28.05
N THR A 211 -0.17 -11.88 28.55
CA THR A 211 -0.14 -11.49 29.96
C THR A 211 -0.68 -12.64 30.79
N GLY A 212 0.20 -13.32 31.50
CA GLY A 212 -0.09 -14.58 32.20
C GLY A 212 -1.08 -14.45 33.36
N SER A 213 -2.37 -14.45 33.04
CA SER A 213 -3.47 -14.61 33.99
C SER A 213 -3.57 -16.07 34.46
N GLY A 214 -2.77 -16.42 35.47
CA GLY A 214 -2.99 -17.66 36.23
C GLY A 214 -4.40 -17.72 36.83
N PRO A 215 -4.98 -18.92 37.02
CA PRO A 215 -6.34 -19.07 37.49
C PRO A 215 -6.51 -18.55 38.94
N PRO A 216 -7.68 -18.00 39.31
CA PRO A 216 -7.90 -17.38 40.61
C PRO A 216 -7.93 -18.43 41.73
N SER A 217 -7.01 -18.30 42.68
CA SER A 217 -7.03 -19.02 43.96
C SER A 217 -7.96 -18.34 44.99
N GLY A 218 -8.49 -19.13 45.93
CA GLY A 218 -9.60 -18.74 46.80
C GLY A 218 -9.28 -17.77 47.96
N PRO A 219 -10.29 -17.43 48.78
CA PRO A 219 -10.20 -16.36 49.77
C PRO A 219 -9.31 -16.69 50.99
N PRO A 220 -8.70 -15.67 51.64
CA PRO A 220 -7.72 -15.86 52.70
C PRO A 220 -8.33 -16.18 54.08
N ARG A 221 -7.56 -16.87 54.92
CA ARG A 221 -7.73 -16.90 56.38
C ARG A 221 -6.68 -15.99 57.05
N ALA A 222 -7.00 -15.45 58.23
CA ALA A 222 -6.15 -14.48 58.94
C ALA A 222 -5.62 -15.02 60.28
N SER A 223 -4.37 -14.67 60.64
CA SER A 223 -3.84 -14.67 62.02
C SER A 223 -2.38 -14.17 62.10
N GLY A 224 -2.03 -13.34 63.09
CA GLY A 224 -0.64 -13.22 63.62
C GLY A 224 0.14 -11.91 63.32
N PRO A 225 0.64 -11.18 64.35
CA PRO A 225 1.48 -9.98 64.20
C PRO A 225 2.88 -10.14 64.93
N PRO A 226 3.62 -9.09 65.34
CA PRO A 226 4.61 -8.39 64.50
C PRO A 226 6.01 -8.17 65.16
N SER A 227 7.05 -7.77 64.40
CA SER A 227 8.31 -7.23 64.96
C SER A 227 9.22 -6.50 63.95
N GLY A 228 9.93 -5.44 64.40
CA GLY A 228 11.16 -4.90 63.75
C GLY A 228 10.99 -3.74 62.74
N PRO A 229 11.74 -2.62 62.87
CA PRO A 229 11.59 -1.45 61.97
C PRO A 229 12.87 -1.00 61.21
N MET A 230 12.66 0.01 60.34
CA MET A 230 13.58 1.07 59.85
C MET A 230 14.22 0.97 58.44
N SER A 231 14.11 2.13 57.74
CA SER A 231 15.01 2.71 56.73
C SER A 231 14.88 2.31 55.24
N GLY A 232 14.19 3.18 54.49
CA GLY A 232 14.29 3.34 53.04
C GLY A 232 13.88 4.78 52.62
N PRO A 233 14.54 5.42 51.64
CA PRO A 233 14.30 6.82 51.26
C PRO A 233 13.03 7.01 50.38
N PRO A 234 12.52 8.26 50.23
CA PRO A 234 11.16 8.49 49.75
C PRO A 234 11.01 8.66 48.22
N GLY A 235 9.83 8.27 47.72
CA GLY A 235 9.02 9.16 46.89
C GLY A 235 9.45 9.41 45.44
N ALA A 236 9.58 8.35 44.62
CA ALA A 236 9.45 8.50 43.16
C ALA A 236 7.97 8.45 42.76
N SER A 237 7.34 9.61 42.54
CA SER A 237 5.97 9.70 42.02
C SER A 237 5.94 9.27 40.54
N GLY A 238 5.39 8.09 40.26
CA GLY A 238 5.12 7.67 38.89
C GLY A 238 4.12 8.61 38.20
N PRO A 239 4.29 8.93 36.90
CA PRO A 239 3.36 9.78 36.17
C PRO A 239 1.98 9.11 36.03
N PRO A 240 0.88 9.88 35.99
CA PRO A 240 -0.46 9.33 35.81
C PRO A 240 -0.62 8.70 34.41
N SER A 241 -1.37 7.61 34.34
CA SER A 241 -1.68 6.90 33.10
C SER A 241 -2.64 7.71 32.20
N GLY A 242 -2.09 8.65 31.43
CA GLY A 242 -2.82 9.37 30.39
C GLY A 242 -3.20 8.49 29.19
N PRO A 243 -4.09 8.97 28.30
CA PRO A 243 -4.47 8.24 27.08
C PRO A 243 -3.25 8.04 26.17
N GLY A 244 -3.22 6.90 25.46
CA GLY A 244 -2.03 6.45 24.74
C GLY A 244 -1.58 7.39 23.61
N ALA A 245 -0.35 7.90 23.71
CA ALA A 245 0.26 8.70 22.67
C ALA A 245 0.55 7.86 21.41
N SER A 246 0.09 8.33 20.24
CA SER A 246 0.24 7.64 18.97
C SER A 246 1.70 7.42 18.56
N GLY A 247 2.06 6.16 18.34
CA GLY A 247 3.21 5.77 17.53
C GLY A 247 2.85 5.74 16.03
N PRO A 248 3.80 5.35 15.15
CA PRO A 248 3.51 5.05 13.75
C PRO A 248 2.45 3.92 13.59
N PRO A 249 1.82 3.79 12.41
CA PRO A 249 0.65 2.93 12.17
C PRO A 249 0.97 1.44 12.30
N GLY A 250 0.67 0.89 13.49
CA GLY A 250 1.02 -0.47 13.87
C GLY A 250 2.49 -0.61 14.22
N GLY A 251 2.79 -1.35 15.29
CA GLY A 251 4.13 -1.90 15.43
C GLY A 251 4.42 -2.89 14.29
N SER A 252 5.70 -3.09 13.99
CA SER A 252 6.17 -4.13 13.06
C SER A 252 5.60 -5.49 13.46
N THR A 253 4.98 -6.22 12.52
CA THR A 253 4.40 -7.56 12.75
C THR A 253 5.48 -8.59 13.09
N VAL A 254 6.63 -8.50 12.43
CA VAL A 254 7.80 -9.37 12.57
C VAL A 254 8.98 -8.49 13.03
N PRO A 255 9.35 -8.51 14.33
CA PRO A 255 10.26 -7.54 14.93
C PRO A 255 11.54 -7.25 14.13
N GLY A 256 11.67 -6.01 13.66
CA GLY A 256 12.79 -5.52 12.86
C GLY A 256 12.48 -5.41 11.35
N ILE A 257 11.38 -5.98 10.88
CA ILE A 257 10.93 -5.89 9.48
C ILE A 257 9.76 -4.89 9.39
N PRO A 258 9.91 -3.77 8.65
CA PRO A 258 8.80 -2.83 8.43
C PRO A 258 7.61 -3.45 7.69
N ASN A 259 6.40 -3.08 8.08
CA ASN A 259 5.14 -3.62 7.53
C ASN A 259 5.03 -3.47 5.99
N PHE A 260 5.68 -2.46 5.40
CA PHE A 260 5.71 -2.25 3.95
C PHE A 260 6.51 -3.32 3.18
N MET A 261 7.30 -4.16 3.85
CA MET A 261 8.10 -5.22 3.20
C MET A 261 7.27 -6.48 2.88
N CYS A 262 6.20 -6.75 3.62
CA CYS A 262 5.42 -7.99 3.51
C CYS A 262 3.92 -7.75 3.74
N ASP A 263 3.55 -7.14 4.86
CA ASP A 263 2.17 -7.09 5.33
C ASP A 263 1.29 -6.14 4.52
N PHE A 264 1.87 -5.07 3.95
CA PHE A 264 1.14 -4.15 3.08
C PHE A 264 0.68 -4.86 1.79
N LEU A 265 1.55 -5.66 1.17
CA LEU A 265 1.21 -6.49 0.02
C LEU A 265 0.14 -7.52 0.40
N LEU A 266 0.21 -8.08 1.62
CA LEU A 266 -0.81 -8.99 2.15
C LEU A 266 -2.14 -8.29 2.43
N ASP A 267 -2.16 -7.04 2.91
CA ASP A 267 -3.38 -6.29 3.19
C ASP A 267 -4.12 -5.90 1.90
N THR A 268 -3.39 -5.45 0.86
CA THR A 268 -3.92 -5.29 -0.51
C THR A 268 -4.51 -6.62 -1.02
N THR A 269 -3.81 -7.74 -0.80
CA THR A 269 -4.29 -9.06 -1.20
C THR A 269 -5.58 -9.44 -0.45
N ARG A 270 -5.65 -9.22 0.86
CA ARG A 270 -6.83 -9.49 1.70
C ARG A 270 -8.03 -8.63 1.25
N ALA A 271 -7.82 -7.35 0.92
CA ALA A 271 -8.86 -6.47 0.41
C ALA A 271 -9.43 -6.95 -0.92
N ALA A 272 -8.57 -7.26 -1.89
CA ALA A 272 -9.04 -7.77 -3.19
C ALA A 272 -9.74 -9.13 -3.07
N VAL A 273 -9.24 -10.06 -2.23
CA VAL A 273 -9.92 -11.35 -1.96
C VAL A 273 -11.29 -11.15 -1.30
N ASN A 274 -11.41 -10.18 -0.38
CA ASN A 274 -12.70 -9.80 0.21
C ASN A 274 -13.66 -9.22 -0.85
N MET A 275 -13.19 -8.35 -1.73
CA MET A 275 -14.01 -7.82 -2.83
C MET A 275 -14.45 -8.90 -3.82
N ILE A 276 -13.60 -9.90 -4.10
CA ILE A 276 -13.94 -11.08 -4.92
C ILE A 276 -15.02 -11.93 -4.23
N SER A 277 -14.88 -12.23 -2.93
CA SER A 277 -15.84 -13.08 -2.21
C SER A 277 -17.19 -12.38 -1.99
N ARG A 278 -17.17 -11.05 -1.81
CA ARG A 278 -18.36 -10.20 -1.69
C ARG A 278 -18.96 -9.79 -3.06
N ARG A 279 -18.36 -10.20 -4.18
CA ARG A 279 -18.73 -9.83 -5.56
C ARG A 279 -18.90 -8.31 -5.72
N THR A 280 -18.00 -7.53 -5.14
CA THR A 280 -18.15 -6.08 -5.02
C THR A 280 -18.26 -5.40 -6.39
N LEU A 281 -17.53 -5.87 -7.40
CA LEU A 281 -17.62 -5.33 -8.76
C LEU A 281 -18.87 -5.82 -9.54
N ASP A 282 -19.68 -6.74 -9.01
CA ASP A 282 -21.02 -7.04 -9.55
C ASP A 282 -22.05 -6.07 -8.98
N ARG A 283 -21.92 -5.74 -7.69
CA ARG A 283 -22.82 -4.84 -6.96
C ARG A 283 -22.63 -3.38 -7.38
N PHE A 284 -21.40 -3.03 -7.74
CA PHE A 284 -20.97 -1.72 -8.20
C PHE A 284 -20.21 -1.91 -9.52
N PRO A 285 -20.92 -2.02 -10.65
CA PRO A 285 -20.29 -2.34 -11.93
C PRO A 285 -19.52 -1.19 -12.56
N ASP A 286 -19.81 0.05 -12.18
CA ASP A 286 -19.31 1.27 -12.83
C ASP A 286 -18.10 1.90 -12.11
N ILE A 287 -17.68 1.35 -10.96
CA ILE A 287 -16.42 1.74 -10.31
C ILE A 287 -15.22 1.01 -10.93
N SER A 288 -14.08 1.69 -10.99
CA SER A 288 -12.79 1.08 -11.38
C SER A 288 -11.84 1.10 -10.20
N VAL A 289 -11.40 -0.07 -9.74
CA VAL A 289 -10.60 -0.20 -8.51
C VAL A 289 -9.14 -0.45 -8.84
N VAL A 290 -8.25 0.45 -8.42
CA VAL A 290 -6.79 0.33 -8.59
C VAL A 290 -6.19 -0.32 -7.35
N LEU A 291 -5.53 -1.47 -7.54
CA LEU A 291 -4.79 -2.20 -6.53
C LEU A 291 -3.29 -1.86 -6.60
N PRO A 292 -2.68 -1.36 -5.52
CA PRO A 292 -1.29 -0.95 -5.54
C PRO A 292 -0.32 -2.12 -5.47
N HIS A 293 0.94 -1.86 -5.79
CA HIS A 293 2.07 -2.79 -5.64
C HIS A 293 1.84 -4.09 -6.43
N ALA A 294 1.46 -3.98 -7.70
CA ALA A 294 1.02 -5.09 -8.56
C ALA A 294 -0.18 -5.91 -8.01
N GLY A 295 -0.96 -5.36 -7.08
CA GLY A 295 -1.99 -6.08 -6.33
C GLY A 295 -1.45 -6.98 -5.21
N GLY A 296 -0.21 -6.74 -4.78
CA GLY A 296 0.49 -7.55 -3.79
C GLY A 296 0.68 -8.99 -4.24
N PHE A 297 0.18 -9.94 -3.44
CA PHE A 297 0.25 -11.37 -3.74
C PHE A 297 -0.96 -11.89 -4.52
N LEU A 298 -1.96 -11.04 -4.85
CA LEU A 298 -3.21 -11.48 -5.47
C LEU A 298 -3.01 -12.26 -6.78
N PRO A 299 -2.18 -11.82 -7.76
CA PRO A 299 -1.97 -12.60 -8.99
C PRO A 299 -1.33 -13.96 -8.68
N TYR A 300 -0.31 -13.98 -7.83
CA TYR A 300 0.40 -15.19 -7.41
C TYR A 300 -0.51 -16.23 -6.73
N ILE A 301 -1.54 -15.80 -5.98
CA ILE A 301 -2.51 -16.71 -5.34
C ILE A 301 -3.78 -16.97 -6.15
N ALA A 302 -3.92 -16.43 -7.36
CA ALA A 302 -5.15 -16.55 -8.16
C ALA A 302 -5.53 -18.00 -8.48
N THR A 303 -4.57 -18.85 -8.84
CA THR A 303 -4.79 -20.29 -9.06
C THR A 303 -5.15 -21.02 -7.75
N ARG A 304 -4.58 -20.60 -6.62
CA ARG A 304 -4.92 -21.09 -5.28
C ARG A 304 -6.37 -20.72 -4.90
N LEU A 305 -6.81 -19.49 -5.18
CA LEU A 305 -8.19 -19.06 -4.96
C LEU A 305 -9.17 -19.86 -5.83
N GLN A 306 -8.85 -20.09 -7.11
CA GLN A 306 -9.65 -20.95 -7.99
C GLN A 306 -9.71 -22.40 -7.49
N ALA A 307 -8.62 -22.95 -6.95
CA ALA A 307 -8.57 -24.33 -6.47
C ALA A 307 -9.18 -24.54 -5.07
N LEU A 308 -9.18 -23.52 -4.21
CA LEU A 308 -9.52 -23.64 -2.77
C LEU A 308 -10.65 -22.71 -2.31
N GLY A 309 -11.22 -21.84 -3.16
CA GLY A 309 -12.25 -20.85 -2.81
C GLY A 309 -13.52 -21.41 -2.17
N ARG A 310 -13.77 -22.71 -2.26
CA ARG A 310 -14.78 -23.46 -1.49
C ARG A 310 -14.59 -23.44 0.04
N PHE A 311 -13.42 -23.03 0.52
CA PHE A 311 -13.10 -22.87 1.95
C PHE A 311 -13.22 -21.42 2.43
N CYS A 312 -13.52 -20.48 1.53
CA CYS A 312 -13.87 -19.11 1.91
C CYS A 312 -15.34 -19.06 2.35
N GLU A 313 -15.64 -18.15 3.29
CA GLU A 313 -17.02 -17.78 3.65
C GLU A 313 -17.14 -16.25 3.50
N PRO A 314 -17.92 -15.73 2.53
CA PRO A 314 -18.65 -16.45 1.49
C PRO A 314 -17.73 -17.18 0.51
N ARG A 315 -18.25 -18.24 -0.11
CA ARG A 315 -17.53 -19.06 -1.09
C ARG A 315 -17.07 -18.24 -2.29
N VAL A 316 -15.78 -18.35 -2.62
CA VAL A 316 -15.18 -17.78 -3.82
C VAL A 316 -15.29 -18.80 -4.96
N GLU A 317 -15.95 -18.42 -6.06
CA GLU A 317 -16.06 -19.28 -7.25
C GLU A 317 -14.90 -19.07 -8.24
N PRO A 318 -14.42 -20.10 -8.95
CA PRO A 318 -13.29 -19.97 -9.87
C PRO A 318 -13.52 -18.99 -11.02
N ALA A 319 -14.78 -18.84 -11.46
CA ALA A 319 -15.17 -17.85 -12.45
C ALA A 319 -15.06 -16.41 -11.89
N ALA A 320 -15.50 -16.21 -10.64
CA ALA A 320 -15.45 -14.91 -9.97
C ALA A 320 -14.01 -14.40 -9.78
N VAL A 321 -13.07 -15.31 -9.51
CA VAL A 321 -11.64 -14.97 -9.41
C VAL A 321 -11.12 -14.41 -10.73
N ARG A 322 -11.33 -15.11 -11.86
CA ARG A 322 -10.82 -14.68 -13.17
C ARG A 322 -11.49 -13.39 -13.66
N ASP A 323 -12.81 -13.30 -13.50
CA ASP A 323 -13.61 -12.11 -13.81
C ASP A 323 -13.07 -10.87 -13.08
N HIS A 324 -13.00 -10.89 -11.75
CA HIS A 324 -12.52 -9.73 -10.99
C HIS A 324 -11.04 -9.43 -11.23
N LEU A 325 -10.15 -10.42 -11.38
CA LEU A 325 -8.74 -10.20 -11.77
C LEU A 325 -8.62 -9.43 -13.09
N SER A 326 -9.50 -9.71 -14.05
CA SER A 326 -9.54 -8.99 -15.33
C SER A 326 -10.23 -7.62 -15.29
N ARG A 327 -10.82 -7.23 -14.14
CA ARG A 327 -11.58 -5.98 -13.95
C ARG A 327 -10.92 -5.00 -12.98
N PHE A 328 -10.08 -5.47 -12.07
CA PHE A 328 -9.19 -4.60 -11.29
C PHE A 328 -8.17 -3.90 -12.20
N TYR A 329 -7.68 -2.75 -11.76
CA TYR A 329 -6.48 -2.09 -12.28
C TYR A 329 -5.33 -2.30 -11.30
N TYR A 330 -4.09 -2.22 -11.78
CA TYR A 330 -2.89 -2.59 -11.02
C TYR A 330 -1.77 -1.59 -11.29
N ASP A 331 -1.14 -1.01 -10.26
CA ASP A 331 0.01 -0.14 -10.48
C ASP A 331 1.37 -0.87 -10.47
N THR A 332 2.41 -0.19 -10.97
CA THR A 332 3.81 -0.65 -10.96
C THR A 332 4.61 -0.16 -9.74
N ALA A 333 3.96 0.22 -8.64
CA ALA A 333 4.62 0.85 -7.50
C ALA A 333 5.54 -0.14 -6.76
N GLY A 334 6.81 0.26 -6.54
CA GLY A 334 7.83 -0.56 -5.87
C GLY A 334 8.47 -1.66 -6.74
N PRO A 335 9.43 -2.43 -6.19
CA PRO A 335 10.12 -3.49 -6.92
C PRO A 335 9.20 -4.69 -7.18
N MET A 336 8.71 -4.81 -8.41
CA MET A 336 7.77 -5.85 -8.83
C MET A 336 8.43 -7.23 -8.94
N ALA A 337 7.65 -8.29 -8.67
CA ALA A 337 7.95 -9.63 -9.17
C ALA A 337 7.70 -9.68 -10.71
N PRO A 338 8.35 -10.60 -11.46
CA PRO A 338 8.23 -10.64 -12.92
C PRO A 338 6.79 -10.63 -13.43
N ALA A 339 6.50 -9.69 -14.32
CA ALA A 339 5.16 -9.32 -14.76
C ALA A 339 4.42 -10.44 -15.50
N ALA A 340 5.11 -11.50 -15.92
CA ALA A 340 4.49 -12.74 -16.39
C ALA A 340 3.42 -13.29 -15.42
N THR A 341 3.63 -13.17 -14.10
CA THR A 341 2.67 -13.62 -13.08
C THR A 341 1.41 -12.75 -13.05
N LEU A 342 1.53 -11.47 -13.41
CA LEU A 342 0.42 -10.52 -13.51
C LEU A 342 -0.34 -10.75 -14.83
N LEU A 343 0.39 -10.83 -15.94
CA LEU A 343 -0.14 -11.02 -17.30
C LEU A 343 -0.76 -12.40 -17.56
N GLU A 344 -0.53 -13.41 -16.72
CA GLU A 344 -1.30 -14.68 -16.77
C GLU A 344 -2.81 -14.44 -16.49
N HIS A 345 -3.16 -13.34 -15.80
CA HIS A 345 -4.51 -13.10 -15.28
C HIS A 345 -5.06 -11.70 -15.55
N VAL A 346 -4.20 -10.72 -15.81
CA VAL A 346 -4.55 -9.29 -15.91
C VAL A 346 -4.28 -8.78 -17.33
N PRO A 347 -5.27 -8.13 -17.99
CA PRO A 347 -5.06 -7.45 -19.26
C PRO A 347 -3.98 -6.36 -19.17
N ALA A 348 -3.08 -6.28 -20.16
CA ALA A 348 -1.97 -5.32 -20.12
C ALA A 348 -2.39 -3.84 -20.23
N ASP A 349 -3.64 -3.58 -20.59
CA ASP A 349 -4.31 -2.29 -20.56
C ASP A 349 -4.87 -1.91 -19.18
N HIS A 350 -4.93 -2.84 -18.23
CA HIS A 350 -5.32 -2.61 -16.83
C HIS A 350 -4.12 -2.32 -15.90
N ILE A 351 -2.89 -2.33 -16.43
CA ILE A 351 -1.67 -2.06 -15.67
C ILE A 351 -1.31 -0.56 -15.84
N LEU A 352 -1.00 0.13 -14.74
CA LEU A 352 -0.79 1.57 -14.67
C LEU A 352 0.61 1.88 -14.16
N PHE A 353 1.27 2.90 -14.68
CA PHE A 353 2.52 3.36 -14.08
C PHE A 353 2.26 4.03 -12.72
N GLY A 354 3.07 3.67 -11.73
CA GLY A 354 3.06 4.23 -10.38
C GLY A 354 4.44 4.11 -9.74
N THR A 355 4.82 5.06 -8.89
CA THR A 355 6.18 5.08 -8.29
C THR A 355 6.26 4.77 -6.79
N ASP A 356 5.17 4.96 -6.03
CA ASP A 356 5.19 5.06 -4.55
C ASP A 356 6.03 6.25 -4.02
N TRP A 357 6.43 7.21 -4.88
CA TRP A 357 7.23 8.34 -4.42
C TRP A 357 6.40 9.24 -3.49
N PRO A 358 6.95 9.74 -2.35
CA PRO A 358 8.32 9.56 -1.88
C PRO A 358 8.47 8.50 -0.78
N ALA A 359 7.48 7.61 -0.59
CA ALA A 359 7.59 6.50 0.35
C ALA A 359 8.59 5.44 -0.15
N ALA A 360 8.59 5.17 -1.46
CA ALA A 360 9.77 4.69 -2.17
C ALA A 360 10.78 5.85 -2.36
N PRO A 361 12.04 5.67 -1.92
CA PRO A 361 13.11 6.63 -2.21
C PRO A 361 13.37 6.79 -3.72
N ALA A 362 13.78 7.99 -4.14
CA ALA A 362 13.98 8.32 -5.55
C ALA A 362 14.99 7.42 -6.26
N ASP A 363 16.12 7.10 -5.60
CA ASP A 363 17.15 6.17 -6.08
C ASP A 363 16.60 4.74 -6.27
N THR A 364 15.70 4.30 -5.38
CA THR A 364 15.01 3.01 -5.50
C THR A 364 14.10 2.97 -6.74
N VAL A 365 13.53 4.12 -7.15
CA VAL A 365 12.75 4.21 -8.39
C VAL A 365 13.65 4.28 -9.62
N THR A 366 14.66 5.16 -9.64
CA THR A 366 15.51 5.41 -10.81
C THR A 366 16.48 4.27 -11.12
N ASP A 367 17.06 3.66 -10.09
CA ASP A 367 18.19 2.74 -10.25
C ASP A 367 17.76 1.26 -10.21
N LEU A 368 16.53 0.98 -9.74
CA LEU A 368 15.99 -0.37 -9.59
C LEU A 368 14.60 -0.55 -10.22
N ALA A 369 13.56 0.16 -9.74
CA ALA A 369 12.18 -0.17 -10.12
C ALA A 369 11.86 0.12 -11.59
N LEU A 370 12.19 1.33 -12.09
CA LEU A 370 11.97 1.68 -13.49
C LEU A 370 12.87 0.85 -14.45
N PRO A 371 14.17 0.65 -14.19
CA PRO A 371 14.99 -0.26 -15.01
C PRO A 371 14.49 -1.70 -15.04
N ALA A 372 13.95 -2.22 -13.93
CA ALA A 372 13.35 -3.55 -13.90
C ALA A 372 12.09 -3.63 -14.77
N LEU A 373 11.23 -2.61 -14.73
CA LEU A 373 10.04 -2.50 -15.58
C LEU A 373 10.39 -2.38 -17.08
N GLU A 374 11.43 -1.61 -17.44
CA GLU A 374 11.89 -1.51 -18.85
C GLU A 374 12.59 -2.78 -19.35
N ALA A 375 13.13 -3.62 -18.45
CA ALA A 375 13.84 -4.84 -18.79
C ALA A 375 12.99 -6.12 -18.71
N ASP A 376 11.75 -6.07 -18.21
CA ASP A 376 10.91 -7.26 -18.06
C ASP A 376 10.47 -7.81 -19.45
N PRO A 377 10.91 -9.02 -19.83
CA PRO A 377 10.63 -9.59 -21.14
C PRO A 377 9.16 -10.04 -21.32
N ALA A 378 8.32 -9.96 -20.29
CA ALA A 378 6.90 -10.27 -20.39
C ALA A 378 6.10 -9.16 -21.07
N PHE A 379 6.58 -7.91 -21.06
CA PHE A 379 5.92 -6.80 -21.73
C PHE A 379 6.43 -6.57 -23.16
N THR A 380 5.50 -6.34 -24.09
CA THR A 380 5.88 -5.77 -25.40
C THR A 380 6.19 -4.27 -25.28
N PRO A 381 6.99 -3.70 -26.20
CA PRO A 381 7.21 -2.25 -26.24
C PRO A 381 5.93 -1.42 -26.41
N GLU A 382 4.83 -2.01 -26.88
CA GLU A 382 3.52 -1.37 -26.96
C GLU A 382 2.78 -1.38 -25.62
N GLN A 383 2.83 -2.50 -24.89
CA GLN A 383 2.29 -2.59 -23.53
C GLN A 383 2.99 -1.62 -22.58
N LEU A 384 4.32 -1.48 -22.65
CA LEU A 384 5.06 -0.49 -21.85
C LEU A 384 4.61 0.96 -22.12
N ARG A 385 4.37 1.34 -23.38
CA ARG A 385 3.79 2.66 -23.73
C ARG A 385 2.35 2.83 -23.24
N GLY A 386 1.59 1.74 -23.20
CA GLY A 386 0.29 1.69 -22.54
C GLY A 386 0.42 2.02 -21.05
N ILE A 387 1.20 1.22 -20.33
CA ILE A 387 1.41 1.33 -18.88
C ILE A 387 1.85 2.72 -18.46
N TYR A 388 2.84 3.30 -19.16
CA TYR A 388 3.32 4.65 -18.88
C TYR A 388 2.26 5.74 -19.00
N HIS A 389 1.30 5.65 -19.93
CA HIS A 389 0.49 6.81 -20.29
C HIS A 389 -0.89 6.45 -20.85
N GLY A 390 -0.92 5.60 -21.88
CA GLY A 390 -2.15 5.30 -22.60
C GLY A 390 -3.23 4.65 -21.73
N ASN A 391 -2.84 3.83 -20.74
CA ASN A 391 -3.75 3.10 -19.87
C ASN A 391 -4.42 4.04 -18.86
N ALA A 392 -3.62 4.91 -18.22
CA ALA A 392 -4.11 5.96 -17.32
C ALA A 392 -5.11 6.91 -18.01
N LEU A 393 -4.84 7.32 -19.27
CA LEU A 393 -5.78 8.16 -20.04
C LEU A 393 -7.07 7.45 -20.47
N ARG A 394 -7.09 6.11 -20.56
CA ARG A 394 -8.33 5.35 -20.84
C ARG A 394 -9.17 5.15 -19.58
N LEU A 395 -8.53 4.98 -18.42
CA LEU A 395 -9.19 4.91 -17.12
C LEU A 395 -9.69 6.29 -16.66
N ILE A 396 -8.90 7.34 -16.87
CA ILE A 396 -9.21 8.72 -16.47
C ILE A 396 -8.99 9.69 -17.65
N PRO A 397 -9.99 9.87 -18.54
CA PRO A 397 -9.91 10.82 -19.65
C PRO A 397 -9.63 12.27 -19.22
N GLN A 398 -10.00 12.64 -17.99
CA GLN A 398 -9.77 13.97 -17.41
C GLN A 398 -8.27 14.34 -17.32
N LEU A 399 -7.37 13.34 -17.21
CA LEU A 399 -5.92 13.57 -17.18
C LEU A 399 -5.36 14.07 -18.52
N ALA A 400 -6.11 13.94 -19.62
CA ALA A 400 -5.73 14.55 -20.91
C ALA A 400 -6.02 16.07 -20.96
N THR A 401 -6.61 16.63 -19.89
CA THR A 401 -7.04 18.04 -19.78
C THR A 401 -6.59 18.73 -18.49
N ALA A 402 -5.70 18.10 -17.72
CA ALA A 402 -5.11 18.65 -16.49
C ALA A 402 -4.04 19.73 -16.76
#